data_AF-A0A358KI85-F1
#
_entry.id   AF-A0A358KI85-F1
#
_cell.length_a   1.000
_cell.length_b   1.000
_cell.length_c   1.000
_cell.angle_alpha   90.00
_cell.angle_beta   90.00
_cell.angle_gamma   90.00
#
_symmetry.space_group_name_H-M   'P 1'
#
loop_
_entity.id
_entity.type
_entity.pdbx_description
1 polymer ?
#
loop_
_entity_poly.entity_id
_entity_poly.type
_entity_poly.pdbx_seq_one_letter_code
_entity_poly.pdbx_strand_id
1 'polypeptide(L)'
;LPDTEFDAQVSSLNLRFNFTPDMGWSHLVQHDNISDSVGYSTRFFWEFQPGKKAYVVFRQNYGDEDDGSSLRDLYVRNSELSIKAQTTFRF
;
A
#
# COMPACT_ATOMS: atom_id res chain seq x y z
N LEU A 1 4.60 -25.40 30.11
CA LEU A 1 3.69 -24.44 29.44
C LEU A 1 3.90 -24.66 27.95
N PRO A 2 2.87 -24.94 27.14
CA PRO A 2 3.10 -25.24 25.74
C PRO A 2 3.52 -23.95 25.02
N ASP A 3 4.62 -24.03 24.29
CA ASP A 3 5.12 -23.02 23.36
C ASP A 3 4.04 -22.71 22.32
N THR A 4 3.38 -21.56 22.46
CA THR A 4 2.65 -20.96 21.34
C THR A 4 3.69 -20.31 20.43
N GLU A 5 4.18 -21.04 19.44
CA GLU A 5 4.92 -20.45 18.33
C GLU A 5 4.01 -19.48 17.59
N PHE A 6 4.29 -18.19 17.74
CA PHE A 6 3.57 -17.11 17.12
C PHE A 6 4.19 -16.82 15.75
N ASP A 7 3.55 -17.31 14.68
CA ASP A 7 4.04 -17.15 13.31
C ASP A 7 3.47 -15.86 12.67
N ALA A 8 4.32 -14.83 12.62
CA ALA A 8 4.04 -13.53 12.03
C ALA A 8 4.11 -13.59 10.49
N GLN A 9 3.06 -14.07 9.82
CA GLN A 9 3.09 -14.14 8.36
C GLN A 9 2.53 -12.86 7.70
N VAL A 10 3.41 -12.09 7.07
CA VAL A 10 3.03 -10.95 6.20
C VAL A 10 3.06 -11.40 4.75
N SER A 11 1.91 -11.35 4.09
CA SER A 11 1.78 -11.64 2.65
C SER A 11 1.56 -10.35 1.86
N SER A 12 2.16 -10.23 0.68
CA SER A 12 1.98 -9.05 -0.17
C SER A 12 1.84 -9.39 -1.64
N LEU A 13 1.01 -8.62 -2.33
CA LEU A 13 0.82 -8.67 -3.77
C LEU A 13 1.09 -7.29 -4.37
N ASN A 14 2.01 -7.24 -5.34
CA ASN A 14 2.40 -6.01 -6.02
C ASN A 14 2.13 -6.12 -7.52
N LEU A 15 1.30 -5.23 -8.04
CA LEU A 15 0.97 -5.10 -9.45
C LEU A 15 1.46 -3.76 -9.96
N ARG A 16 2.16 -3.75 -11.10
CA ARG A 16 2.65 -2.52 -11.74
C ARG A 16 2.31 -2.50 -13.22
N PHE A 17 1.67 -1.42 -13.63
CA PHE A 17 1.35 -1.10 -15.00
C PHE A 17 2.15 0.13 -15.41
N ASN A 18 3.02 0.00 -16.40
CA ASN A 18 3.70 1.16 -17.00
C ASN A 18 3.02 1.44 -18.34
N PHE A 19 2.39 2.60 -18.47
CA PHE A 19 1.75 3.02 -19.72
C PHE A 19 2.80 3.52 -20.72
N THR A 20 3.77 4.27 -20.20
CA THR A 20 4.95 4.76 -20.91
C THR A 20 6.17 4.62 -19.98
N PRO A 21 7.41 4.83 -20.45
CA PRO A 21 8.58 4.86 -19.57
C PRO A 21 8.49 5.94 -18.47
N ASP A 22 7.71 6.98 -18.72
CA ASP A 22 7.50 8.17 -17.89
C ASP A 22 6.19 8.15 -17.08
N MET A 23 5.28 7.20 -17.32
CA MET A 23 4.01 7.09 -16.61
C MET A 23 3.73 5.67 -16.16
N GLY A 24 3.34 5.51 -14.91
CA GLY A 24 2.92 4.21 -14.41
C GLY A 24 2.06 4.27 -13.17
N TRP A 25 1.40 3.14 -12.94
CA TRP A 25 0.47 2.93 -11.85
C TRP A 25 0.80 1.61 -11.15
N SER A 26 1.03 1.68 -9.85
CA SER A 26 1.31 0.51 -9.02
C SER A 26 0.24 0.34 -7.96
N HIS A 27 -0.10 -0.92 -7.68
CA HIS A 27 -1.02 -1.35 -6.65
C HIS A 27 -0.28 -2.33 -5.74
N LEU A 28 -0.41 -2.14 -4.44
CA LEU A 28 0.17 -2.98 -3.41
C LEU A 28 -0.95 -3.36 -2.44
N VAL A 29 -1.17 -4.66 -2.28
CA VAL A 29 -2.02 -5.22 -1.24
C VAL A 29 -1.11 -5.93 -0.25
N GLN A 30 -1.31 -5.70 1.04
CA GLN A 30 -0.58 -6.35 2.11
C GLN A 30 -1.58 -6.92 3.11
N HIS A 31 -1.33 -8.12 3.58
CA HIS A 31 -2.10 -8.76 4.63
C HIS A 31 -1.17 -9.16 5.76
N ASP A 32 -1.54 -8.80 6.99
CA ASP A 32 -0.83 -9.18 8.21
C ASP A 32 -1.75 -10.05 9.06
N ASN A 33 -1.36 -11.31 9.25
CA ASN A 33 -2.12 -12.31 10.01
C ASN A 33 -2.15 -12.04 11.54
N ILE A 34 -1.27 -11.19 12.08
CA ILE A 34 -1.24 -10.91 13.53
C ILE A 34 -2.31 -9.90 13.93
N SER A 35 -2.50 -8.88 13.11
CA SER A 35 -3.39 -7.76 13.40
C SER A 35 -4.70 -7.83 12.61
N ASP A 36 -4.95 -8.95 11.90
CA ASP A 36 -6.05 -9.15 10.95
C ASP A 36 -6.31 -7.91 10.09
N SER A 37 -5.23 -7.35 9.54
CA SER A 37 -5.27 -6.09 8.82
C SER A 37 -4.91 -6.27 7.35
N VAL A 38 -5.69 -5.61 6.48
CA VAL A 38 -5.43 -5.53 5.04
C VAL A 38 -5.04 -4.09 4.71
N GLY A 39 -3.81 -3.89 4.25
CA GLY A 39 -3.35 -2.63 3.69
C GLY A 39 -3.50 -2.62 2.17
N TYR A 40 -4.11 -1.58 1.61
CA TYR A 40 -4.11 -1.32 0.17
C TYR A 40 -3.45 0.03 -0.11
N SER A 41 -2.47 0.04 -1.01
CA SER A 41 -1.76 1.25 -1.42
C SER A 41 -1.69 1.27 -2.94
N THR A 42 -2.16 2.37 -3.52
CA THR A 42 -2.05 2.62 -4.95
C THR A 42 -1.27 3.90 -5.21
N ARG A 43 -0.41 3.88 -6.22
CA ARG A 43 0.45 5.00 -6.57
C ARG A 43 0.50 5.16 -8.07
N PHE A 44 0.04 6.30 -8.53
CA PHE A 44 0.29 6.79 -9.87
C PHE A 44 1.53 7.69 -9.86
N PHE A 45 2.38 7.56 -10.88
CA PHE A 45 3.49 8.48 -11.11
C PHE A 45 3.48 8.98 -12.57
N TRP A 46 3.92 10.23 -12.75
CA TRP A 46 4.15 10.83 -14.05
C TRP A 46 5.40 11.69 -14.03
N GLU A 47 6.36 11.37 -14.91
CA GLU A 47 7.52 12.20 -15.21
C GLU A 47 7.22 13.10 -16.41
N PHE A 48 6.94 14.37 -16.17
CA PHE A 48 6.59 15.33 -17.24
C PHE A 48 7.82 15.93 -17.92
N GLN A 49 8.98 15.92 -17.24
CA GLN A 49 10.29 16.30 -17.79
C GLN A 49 11.36 15.41 -17.14
N PRO A 50 12.50 15.18 -17.80
CA PRO A 50 13.60 14.42 -17.22
C PRO A 50 13.95 14.90 -15.81
N GLY A 51 13.79 14.02 -14.82
CA GLY A 51 14.06 14.32 -13.41
C GLY A 51 12.95 15.08 -12.66
N LYS A 52 11.82 15.43 -13.30
CA LYS A 52 10.66 16.06 -12.64
C LYS A 52 9.46 15.13 -12.65
N LYS A 53 9.07 14.66 -11.45
CA LYS A 53 8.03 13.66 -11.25
C LYS A 53 6.92 14.17 -10.36
N ALA A 54 5.69 13.84 -10.70
CA ALA A 54 4.53 13.95 -9.83
C ALA A 54 4.06 12.55 -9.40
N TYR A 55 3.50 12.47 -8.21
CA TYR A 55 2.91 11.25 -7.67
C TYR A 55 1.56 11.56 -7.04
N VAL A 56 0.60 10.68 -7.29
CA VAL A 56 -0.65 10.61 -6.53
C VAL A 56 -0.67 9.26 -5.85
N VAL A 57 -0.75 9.27 -4.54
CA VAL A 57 -0.73 8.07 -3.70
C VAL A 57 -1.98 8.04 -2.87
N PHE A 58 -2.68 6.93 -2.93
CA PHE A 58 -3.83 6.67 -2.10
C PHE A 58 -3.58 5.40 -1.29
N ARG A 59 -3.82 5.48 0.01
CA ARG A 59 -3.65 4.36 0.94
C ARG A 59 -4.94 4.17 1.70
N GLN A 60 -5.34 2.93 1.85
CA GLN A 60 -6.42 2.50 2.72
C GLN A 60 -5.91 1.36 3.59
N ASN A 61 -6.24 1.41 4.86
CA ASN A 61 -6.02 0.30 5.77
C ASN A 61 -7.38 -0.17 6.26
N TYR A 62 -7.63 -1.46 6.11
CA TYR A 62 -8.79 -2.17 6.62
C TYR A 62 -8.33 -3.02 7.81
N GLY A 63 -9.13 -3.07 8.86
CA GLY A 63 -8.82 -3.86 10.04
C GLY A 63 -10.02 -3.87 10.98
N ASP A 64 -10.06 -4.86 11.85
CA ASP A 64 -11.12 -5.00 12.84
C ASP A 64 -10.92 -4.00 14.00
N GLU A 65 -12.01 -3.45 14.51
CA GLU A 65 -12.00 -2.59 15.70
C GLU A 65 -12.29 -3.37 16.99
N ASP A 66 -12.82 -4.59 16.91
CA ASP A 66 -13.10 -5.42 18.09
C ASP A 66 -13.29 -6.90 17.71
N ASP A 67 -12.42 -7.78 18.26
CA ASP A 67 -12.65 -9.24 18.39
C ASP A 67 -12.52 -10.15 17.14
N GLY A 68 -11.35 -10.12 16.50
CA GLY A 68 -10.50 -11.30 16.25
C GLY A 68 -11.07 -12.60 15.64
N SER A 69 -12.13 -12.61 14.84
CA SER A 69 -12.59 -13.90 14.26
C SER A 69 -13.29 -13.88 12.91
N SER A 70 -13.36 -12.74 12.19
CA SER A 70 -14.08 -12.69 10.92
C SER A 70 -13.44 -11.76 9.88
N LEU A 71 -12.73 -12.35 8.91
CA LEU A 71 -12.34 -11.66 7.65
C LEU A 71 -13.54 -11.12 6.84
N ARG A 72 -14.78 -11.36 7.31
CA ARG A 72 -16.01 -10.95 6.63
C ARG A 72 -16.41 -9.51 6.97
N ASP A 73 -15.86 -8.94 8.04
CA ASP A 73 -16.22 -7.61 8.57
C ASP A 73 -15.05 -6.61 8.48
N LEU A 74 -14.32 -6.60 7.36
CA LEU A 74 -13.26 -5.62 7.12
C LEU A 74 -13.86 -4.21 6.88
N TYR A 75 -13.80 -3.34 7.88
CA TYR A 75 -14.15 -1.92 7.74
C TYR A 75 -12.92 -1.06 7.38
N VAL A 76 -13.16 0.07 6.72
CA VAL A 76 -12.10 1.05 6.40
C VAL A 76 -11.70 1.76 7.70
N ARG A 77 -10.53 1.40 8.24
CA ARG A 77 -9.99 2.03 9.46
C ARG A 77 -9.33 3.37 9.16
N ASN A 78 -8.62 3.47 8.04
CA ASN A 78 -7.95 4.71 7.66
C ASN A 78 -7.85 4.85 6.14
N SER A 79 -8.07 6.07 5.67
CA SER A 79 -7.90 6.46 4.26
C SER A 79 -7.04 7.71 4.18
N GLU A 80 -5.98 7.64 3.37
CA GLU A 80 -5.06 8.76 3.15
C GLU A 80 -4.87 8.99 1.66
N LEU A 81 -5.09 10.23 1.23
CA LEU A 81 -4.72 10.71 -0.10
C LEU A 81 -3.52 11.67 0.01
N SER A 82 -2.47 11.38 -0.74
CA SER A 82 -1.23 12.13 -0.79
C SER A 82 -0.89 12.54 -2.22
N ILE A 83 -0.57 13.82 -2.44
CA ILE A 83 -0.04 14.32 -3.71
C ILE A 83 1.40 14.80 -3.48
N LYS A 84 2.33 14.40 -4.34
CA LYS A 84 3.76 14.71 -4.21
C LYS A 84 4.35 15.19 -5.53
N ALA A 85 5.27 16.14 -5.48
CA ALA A 85 6.11 16.55 -6.60
C ALA A 85 7.59 16.43 -6.21
N GLN A 86 8.42 15.93 -7.12
CA GLN A 86 9.84 15.70 -6.93
C GLN A 86 10.61 16.25 -8.13
N THR A 87 11.71 16.95 -7.87
CA THR A 87 12.69 17.35 -8.89
C THR A 87 14.06 16.81 -8.51
N THR A 88 14.80 16.28 -9.48
CA THR A 88 16.15 15.75 -9.29
C THR A 88 17.15 16.61 -10.04
N PHE A 89 18.11 17.18 -9.32
CA PHE A 89 19.24 17.92 -9.88
C PHE A 89 20.48 17.02 -9.89
N ARG A 90 21.21 17.02 -11.00
CA ARG A 90 22.52 16.37 -11.12
C ARG A 90 23.53 17.44 -11.53
N PHE A 91 24.68 17.45 -10.86
CA PHE A 91 25.81 18.35 -11.10
C PHE A 91 27.10 17.53 -11.16
#